data_AF-A0A3E1NJ53-F1
#
_entry.id   AF-A0A3E1NJ53-F1
#
_cell.length_a   1.000
_cell.length_b   1.000
_cell.length_c   1.000
_cell.angle_alpha   90.00
_cell.angle_beta   90.00
_cell.angle_gamma   90.00
#
_symmetry.space_group_name_H-M   'P 1'
#
loop_
_entity.id
_entity.type
_entity.pdbx_description
1 polymer ?
#
loop_
_entity_poly.entity_id
_entity_poly.type
_entity_poly.pdbx_seq_one_letter_code
_entity_poly.pdbx_strand_id
1 'polypeptide(L)'
;MNNVSRLLGLILLFVCSYEIAGAQSVKGKWYGAGNVDGSNSSNNYLFEFILDQKGSVVTGELNYYFRNGYFSNKIKGTYNATSRKLHIQFIPIMFYQTVNTALGVDCKMEGDFILKVSRAETTLQGSFTADDFYKNTAPPINIKFTKLLKEVPFKTIVEEEIAKQDSVNLKPIESPVAKLQREATLQLNMRTKDLVKELDVTEDSVRIDLYDNGDFDHDSVSIFYNNALVEYKKELDTRKPITFKVHVDDIATNNDLVMFAENLGLIPPNSALMIITDKNHRYEVNLTSNYQKNAAVRLKKTAPPQKK
;
A
#
# COMPACT_ATOMS: atom_id res chain seq x y z
N MET A 1 21.45 77.13 38.26
CA MET A 1 20.86 76.03 39.05
C MET A 1 19.48 75.75 38.45
N ASN A 2 19.39 74.80 37.53
CA ASN A 2 18.88 73.43 37.75
C ASN A 2 17.35 73.44 37.97
N ASN A 3 16.48 72.72 37.26
CA ASN A 3 16.65 71.62 36.33
C ASN A 3 15.44 71.50 35.39
N VAL A 4 15.76 71.04 34.19
CA VAL A 4 14.92 70.45 33.14
C VAL A 4 14.15 69.23 33.65
N SER A 5 12.90 69.03 33.21
CA SER A 5 12.21 67.72 33.19
C SER A 5 11.05 67.76 32.17
N ARG A 6 11.36 67.67 30.87
CA ARG A 6 11.19 66.49 29.99
C ARG A 6 9.82 65.80 30.10
N LEU A 7 8.86 66.31 29.32
CA LEU A 7 7.66 65.60 28.89
C LEU A 7 8.06 64.61 27.77
N LEU A 8 8.19 63.33 28.10
CA LEU A 8 8.51 62.27 27.14
C LEU A 8 7.20 61.73 26.55
N GLY A 9 6.91 62.09 25.29
CA GLY A 9 5.80 61.52 24.53
C GLY A 9 6.10 60.06 24.17
N LEU A 10 5.27 59.14 24.65
CA LEU A 10 5.32 57.73 24.28
C LEU A 10 4.43 57.53 23.03
N ILE A 11 5.02 57.69 21.84
CA ILE A 11 4.39 57.25 20.59
C ILE A 11 4.54 55.73 20.51
N LEU A 12 3.47 55.01 20.83
CA LEU A 12 3.40 53.57 20.66
C LEU A 12 3.20 53.27 19.16
N LEU A 13 4.31 53.10 18.45
CA LEU A 13 4.32 52.69 17.04
C LEU A 13 3.90 51.22 16.99
N PHE A 14 2.60 50.98 16.78
CA PHE A 14 2.02 49.66 16.53
C PHE A 14 2.47 49.22 15.13
N VAL A 15 3.67 48.68 15.02
CA VAL A 15 4.14 48.01 13.81
C VAL A 15 3.32 46.72 13.70
N CYS A 16 2.17 46.82 13.02
CA CYS A 16 1.50 45.66 12.45
C CYS A 16 2.49 45.01 11.49
N SER A 17 3.23 44.02 11.98
CA SER A 17 3.87 43.02 11.12
C SER A 17 2.76 42.34 10.34
N TYR A 18 2.54 42.83 9.12
CA TYR A 18 1.80 42.10 8.10
C TYR A 18 2.55 40.78 7.91
N GLU A 19 2.06 39.72 8.56
CA GLU A 19 2.39 38.37 8.14
C GLU A 19 1.90 38.27 6.69
N ILE A 20 2.84 38.29 5.76
CA ILE A 20 2.58 37.96 4.37
C ILE A 20 2.06 36.52 4.43
N ALA A 21 0.74 36.37 4.33
CA ALA A 21 0.10 35.09 4.11
C ALA A 21 0.67 34.54 2.82
N GLY A 22 1.74 33.75 2.93
CA GLY A 22 2.38 33.11 1.80
C GLY A 22 1.31 32.32 1.07
N ALA A 23 1.04 32.69 -0.18
CA ALA A 23 0.09 31.97 -1.00
C ALA A 23 0.45 30.48 -0.94
N GLN A 24 -0.49 29.66 -0.46
CA GLN A 24 -0.25 28.23 -0.26
C GLN A 24 0.12 27.60 -1.60
N SER A 25 1.38 27.19 -1.72
CA SER A 25 1.97 26.68 -2.95
C SER A 25 1.88 25.15 -3.02
N VAL A 26 1.62 24.66 -4.22
CA VAL A 26 1.64 23.22 -4.54
C VAL A 26 3.05 22.70 -4.85
N LYS A 27 4.06 23.58 -4.95
CA LYS A 27 5.46 23.16 -5.14
C LYS A 27 5.89 22.22 -4.03
N GLY A 28 6.57 21.13 -4.39
CA GLY A 28 7.09 20.15 -3.46
C GLY A 28 6.83 18.72 -3.92
N LYS A 29 7.19 17.76 -3.07
CA LYS A 29 6.95 16.34 -3.31
C LYS A 29 5.71 15.87 -2.57
N TRP A 30 4.92 15.04 -3.24
CA TRP A 30 3.63 14.55 -2.75
C TRP A 30 3.44 13.08 -3.02
N TYR A 31 2.76 12.37 -2.12
CA TYR A 31 2.66 10.91 -2.16
C TYR A 31 1.26 10.43 -1.85
N GLY A 32 0.78 9.44 -2.59
CA GLY A 32 -0.57 8.90 -2.39
C GLY A 32 -0.81 7.59 -3.14
N ALA A 33 -1.76 6.81 -2.63
CA ALA A 33 -2.27 5.61 -3.30
C ALA A 33 -3.55 5.94 -4.09
N GLY A 34 -3.61 5.50 -5.34
CA GLY A 34 -4.76 5.69 -6.23
C GLY A 34 -5.70 4.49 -6.26
N ASN A 35 -6.99 4.78 -6.15
CA ASN A 35 -8.08 3.80 -6.13
C ASN A 35 -9.01 4.05 -7.31
N VAL A 36 -9.30 3.02 -8.10
CA VAL A 36 -10.13 3.14 -9.31
C VAL A 36 -11.61 2.99 -8.95
N ASP A 37 -12.43 3.98 -9.30
CA ASP A 37 -13.86 3.99 -9.02
C ASP A 37 -14.61 2.87 -9.73
N GLY A 38 -15.57 2.27 -9.01
CA GLY A 38 -16.47 1.25 -9.54
C GLY A 38 -15.80 -0.07 -9.93
N SER A 39 -14.48 -0.19 -9.74
CA SER A 39 -13.76 -1.43 -10.00
C SER A 39 -13.63 -2.23 -8.70
N ASN A 40 -13.98 -3.52 -8.75
CA ASN A 40 -13.54 -4.50 -7.76
C ASN A 40 -12.04 -4.84 -7.94
N SER A 41 -11.30 -4.04 -8.72
CA SER A 41 -9.89 -4.25 -9.06
C SER A 41 -8.97 -3.58 -8.06
N SER A 42 -8.23 -4.37 -7.29
CA SER A 42 -7.31 -3.88 -6.25
C SER A 42 -5.93 -3.43 -6.78
N ASN A 43 -5.83 -3.03 -8.05
CA ASN A 43 -4.56 -2.55 -8.59
C ASN A 43 -4.35 -1.10 -8.14
N ASN A 44 -3.77 -0.95 -6.96
CA ASN A 44 -3.54 0.36 -6.37
C ASN A 44 -2.25 0.95 -6.96
N TYR A 45 -2.39 2.09 -7.61
CA TYR A 45 -1.26 2.87 -8.09
C TYR A 45 -0.59 3.55 -6.89
N LEU A 46 0.72 3.45 -6.76
CA LEU A 46 1.45 4.25 -5.76
C LEU A 46 2.13 5.42 -6.47
N PHE A 47 1.62 6.64 -6.25
CA PHE A 47 2.06 7.84 -6.94
C PHE A 47 3.00 8.71 -6.10
N GLU A 48 3.97 9.30 -6.77
CA GLU A 48 4.77 10.45 -6.34
C GLU A 48 4.57 11.59 -7.34
N PHE A 49 4.17 12.76 -6.86
CA PHE A 49 4.32 14.01 -7.60
C PHE A 49 5.55 14.77 -7.13
N ILE A 50 6.36 15.25 -8.06
CA ILE A 50 7.43 16.22 -7.83
C ILE A 50 7.04 17.49 -8.57
N LEU A 51 6.48 18.48 -7.86
CA LEU A 51 5.93 19.70 -8.46
C LEU A 51 6.87 20.89 -8.27
N ASP A 52 7.11 21.63 -9.35
CA ASP A 52 7.60 23.00 -9.35
C ASP A 52 6.47 23.95 -9.77
N GLN A 53 6.40 25.12 -9.14
CA GLN A 53 5.35 26.10 -9.39
C GLN A 53 5.95 27.49 -9.60
N LYS A 54 5.57 28.15 -10.68
CA LYS A 54 5.91 29.55 -10.99
C LYS A 54 4.62 30.32 -11.31
N GLY A 55 4.14 31.09 -10.33
CA GLY A 55 2.84 31.74 -10.43
C GLY A 55 1.71 30.71 -10.50
N SER A 56 0.87 30.80 -11.54
CA SER A 56 -0.20 29.83 -11.80
C SER A 56 0.27 28.62 -12.60
N VAL A 57 1.49 28.60 -13.13
CA VAL A 57 2.01 27.49 -13.94
C VAL A 57 2.66 26.45 -13.04
N VAL A 58 2.34 25.18 -13.27
CA VAL A 58 2.90 24.02 -12.57
C VAL A 58 3.57 23.10 -13.58
N THR A 59 4.77 22.64 -13.26
CA THR A 59 5.53 21.65 -14.02
C THR A 59 6.11 20.60 -13.08
N GLY A 60 6.51 19.44 -13.57
CA GLY A 60 7.08 18.45 -12.69
C GLY A 60 7.17 17.06 -13.29
N GLU A 61 7.23 16.07 -12.41
CA GLU A 61 7.19 14.66 -12.75
C GLU A 61 6.12 13.95 -11.91
N LEU A 62 5.40 13.03 -12.53
CA LEU A 62 4.58 12.02 -11.87
C LEU A 62 5.29 10.67 -12.01
N ASN A 63 5.77 10.16 -10.89
CA ASN A 63 6.31 8.81 -10.79
C ASN A 63 5.25 7.90 -10.19
N TYR A 64 5.16 6.67 -10.65
CA TYR A 64 4.30 5.70 -9.99
C TYR A 64 4.73 4.26 -10.18
N TYR A 65 4.41 3.46 -9.17
CA TYR A 65 4.43 2.02 -9.26
C TYR A 65 3.05 1.50 -9.60
N PHE A 66 2.98 0.61 -10.58
CA PHE A 66 1.79 -0.15 -10.91
C PHE A 66 2.21 -1.59 -11.17
N ARG A 67 1.75 -2.50 -10.30
CA ARG A 67 2.21 -3.89 -10.27
C ARG A 67 3.75 -3.97 -10.19
N ASN A 68 4.40 -4.65 -11.14
CA ASN A 68 5.85 -4.79 -11.25
C ASN A 68 6.52 -3.67 -12.08
N GLY A 69 5.76 -2.72 -12.60
CA GLY A 69 6.27 -1.60 -13.40
C GLY A 69 6.53 -0.34 -12.58
N TYR A 70 7.54 0.41 -12.98
CA TYR A 70 7.80 1.78 -12.55
C TYR A 70 7.70 2.70 -13.75
N PHE A 71 6.94 3.78 -13.60
CA PHE A 71 6.63 4.72 -14.67
C PHE A 71 6.95 6.14 -14.21
N SER A 72 7.47 6.95 -15.13
CA SER A 72 7.81 8.35 -14.87
C SER A 72 7.37 9.21 -16.04
N ASN A 73 6.51 10.19 -15.77
CA ASN A 73 5.95 11.08 -16.76
C ASN A 73 6.23 12.53 -16.39
N LYS A 74 6.74 13.31 -17.32
CA LYS A 74 6.78 14.77 -17.15
C LYS A 74 5.37 15.32 -17.21
N ILE A 75 5.06 16.25 -16.31
CA ILE A 75 3.72 16.84 -16.20
C ILE A 75 3.76 18.35 -16.41
N LYS A 76 2.62 18.87 -16.86
CA LYS A 76 2.31 20.30 -16.95
C LYS A 76 0.93 20.52 -16.38
N GLY A 77 0.71 21.67 -15.78
CA GLY A 77 -0.54 21.97 -15.11
C GLY A 77 -0.68 23.44 -14.73
N THR A 78 -1.77 23.74 -14.06
CA THR A 78 -2.06 25.06 -13.53
C THR A 78 -2.53 25.00 -12.08
N TYR A 79 -2.25 26.04 -11.31
CA TYR A 79 -2.75 26.19 -9.95
C TYR A 79 -3.48 27.51 -9.78
N ASN A 80 -4.72 27.43 -9.31
CA ASN A 80 -5.53 28.58 -8.97
C ASN A 80 -5.49 28.78 -7.44
N ALA A 81 -4.84 29.85 -6.98
CA ALA A 81 -4.67 30.13 -5.55
C ALA A 81 -5.99 30.48 -4.84
N THR A 82 -6.97 31.05 -5.54
CA THR A 82 -8.28 31.42 -4.98
C THR A 82 -9.12 30.18 -4.68
N SER A 83 -9.22 29.26 -5.65
CA SER A 83 -9.96 28.00 -5.47
C SER A 83 -9.14 26.88 -4.85
N ARG A 84 -7.83 27.08 -4.68
CA ARG A 84 -6.84 26.07 -4.26
C ARG A 84 -6.86 24.82 -5.15
N LYS A 85 -7.25 24.97 -6.43
CA LYS A 85 -7.35 23.86 -7.38
C LYS A 85 -6.05 23.74 -8.18
N LEU A 86 -5.44 22.56 -8.13
CA LEU A 86 -4.38 22.10 -9.02
C LEU A 86 -5.03 21.30 -10.16
N HIS A 87 -4.74 21.68 -11.40
CA HIS A 87 -5.11 20.95 -12.59
C HIS A 87 -3.85 20.45 -13.31
N ILE A 88 -3.80 19.17 -13.65
CA ILE A 88 -2.73 18.50 -14.39
C ILE A 88 -3.28 18.12 -15.75
N GLN A 89 -2.57 18.50 -16.80
CA GLN A 89 -2.93 18.16 -18.18
C GLN A 89 -2.84 16.66 -18.43
N PHE A 90 -3.43 16.21 -19.54
CA PHE A 90 -3.41 14.81 -19.94
C PHE A 90 -2.00 14.19 -19.92
N ILE A 91 -1.91 13.07 -19.21
CA ILE A 91 -0.71 12.24 -19.09
C ILE A 91 -1.08 10.78 -19.31
N PRO A 92 -0.17 9.96 -19.86
CA PRO A 92 -0.40 8.53 -19.98
C PRO A 92 -0.26 7.86 -18.61
N ILE A 93 -1.31 7.19 -18.17
CA ILE A 93 -1.33 6.34 -16.98
C ILE A 93 -1.72 4.93 -17.44
N MET A 94 -0.93 3.93 -17.08
CA MET A 94 -1.18 2.54 -17.44
C MET A 94 -2.61 2.13 -17.08
N PHE A 95 -3.31 1.46 -17.99
CA PHE A 95 -4.70 1.06 -17.78
C PHE A 95 -4.85 0.12 -16.58
N TYR A 96 -5.84 0.36 -15.73
CA TYR A 96 -5.97 -0.33 -14.45
C TYR A 96 -6.20 -1.84 -14.58
N GLN A 97 -6.72 -2.32 -15.71
CA GLN A 97 -6.88 -3.75 -15.96
C GLN A 97 -5.65 -4.39 -16.61
N THR A 98 -4.59 -3.64 -16.92
CA THR A 98 -3.35 -4.18 -17.48
C THR A 98 -2.80 -5.25 -16.55
N VAL A 99 -2.58 -6.45 -17.09
CA VAL A 99 -2.02 -7.61 -16.36
C VAL A 99 -0.51 -7.74 -16.58
N ASN A 100 -0.04 -7.44 -17.79
CA ASN A 100 1.37 -7.40 -18.16
C ASN A 100 1.76 -5.97 -18.51
N THR A 101 2.58 -5.37 -17.67
CA THR A 101 3.03 -3.97 -17.81
C THR A 101 3.89 -3.73 -19.06
N ALA A 102 4.55 -4.77 -19.61
CA ALA A 102 5.33 -4.64 -20.84
C ALA A 102 4.48 -4.55 -22.12
N LEU A 103 3.23 -5.01 -22.06
CA LEU A 103 2.26 -5.00 -23.17
C LEU A 103 1.03 -4.14 -22.84
N GLY A 104 1.10 -3.38 -21.75
CA GLY A 104 0.01 -2.55 -21.26
C GLY A 104 -0.33 -1.44 -22.24
N VAL A 105 -1.58 -1.00 -22.19
CA VAL A 105 -2.03 0.20 -22.89
C VAL A 105 -2.14 1.33 -21.88
N ASP A 106 -1.79 2.54 -22.32
CA ASP A 106 -1.91 3.74 -21.51
C ASP A 106 -3.28 4.39 -21.71
N CYS A 107 -3.88 4.83 -20.62
CA CYS A 107 -5.01 5.74 -20.60
C CYS A 107 -4.50 7.17 -20.49
N LYS A 108 -4.92 8.03 -21.41
CA LYS A 108 -4.69 9.48 -21.26
C LYS A 108 -5.64 10.02 -20.22
N MET A 109 -5.10 10.51 -19.12
CA MET A 109 -5.90 11.04 -18.01
C MET A 109 -5.40 12.43 -17.61
N GLU A 110 -6.32 13.32 -17.30
CA GLU A 110 -6.04 14.61 -16.65
C GLU A 110 -6.30 14.51 -15.16
N GLY A 111 -5.70 15.39 -14.36
CA GLY A 111 -5.80 15.35 -12.90
C GLY A 111 -6.36 16.63 -12.32
N ASP A 112 -7.34 16.51 -11.43
CA ASP A 112 -7.90 17.66 -10.70
C ASP A 112 -7.82 17.42 -9.20
N PHE A 113 -7.13 18.31 -8.49
CA PHE A 113 -6.86 18.17 -7.06
C PHE A 113 -7.12 19.48 -6.30
N ILE A 114 -7.59 19.37 -5.06
CA ILE A 114 -7.79 20.49 -4.16
C ILE A 114 -6.73 20.45 -3.07
N LEU A 115 -5.98 21.55 -2.93
CA LEU A 115 -5.04 21.75 -1.84
C LEU A 115 -5.81 22.04 -0.54
N LYS A 116 -5.60 21.19 0.46
CA LYS A 116 -6.10 21.34 1.83
C LYS A 116 -4.91 21.44 2.78
N VAL A 117 -4.80 22.56 3.47
CA VAL A 117 -3.72 22.82 4.43
C VAL A 117 -4.32 22.95 5.82
N SER A 118 -3.80 22.18 6.76
CA SER A 118 -4.13 22.26 8.18
C SER A 118 -2.84 22.42 9.01
N ARG A 119 -2.98 22.56 10.32
CA ARG A 119 -1.82 22.55 11.23
C ARG A 119 -1.12 21.19 11.30
N ALA A 120 -1.83 20.10 10.98
CA ALA A 120 -1.35 18.72 11.13
C ALA A 120 -0.85 18.11 9.81
N GLU A 121 -1.57 18.33 8.71
CA GLU A 121 -1.22 17.80 7.38
C GLU A 121 -1.50 18.81 6.26
N THR A 122 -0.75 18.68 5.17
CA THR A 122 -0.96 19.38 3.89
C THR A 122 -1.23 18.34 2.81
N THR A 123 -2.40 18.39 2.17
CA THR A 123 -2.85 17.33 1.25
C THR A 123 -3.37 17.90 -0.06
N LEU A 124 -3.22 17.13 -1.14
CA LEU A 124 -3.88 17.34 -2.43
C LEU A 124 -4.88 16.21 -2.64
N GLN A 125 -6.18 16.52 -2.65
CA GLN A 125 -7.24 15.52 -2.75
C GLN A 125 -8.02 15.68 -4.05
N GLY A 126 -8.20 14.59 -4.78
CA GLY A 126 -8.88 14.62 -6.07
C GLY A 126 -8.70 13.34 -6.85
N SER A 127 -8.75 13.45 -8.17
CA SER A 127 -8.75 12.28 -9.05
C SER A 127 -8.04 12.53 -10.38
N PHE A 128 -7.53 11.45 -10.98
CA PHE A 128 -7.29 11.42 -12.41
C PHE A 128 -8.55 10.95 -13.14
N THR A 129 -8.92 11.63 -14.21
CA THR A 129 -10.08 11.32 -15.05
C THR A 129 -9.66 11.21 -16.50
N ALA A 130 -10.18 10.19 -17.19
CA ALA A 130 -10.02 10.10 -18.63
C ALA A 130 -10.89 11.15 -19.34
N ASP A 131 -10.55 11.45 -20.60
CA ASP A 131 -11.38 12.33 -21.43
C ASP A 131 -12.79 11.74 -21.67
N ASP A 132 -13.68 12.56 -22.24
CA ASP A 132 -15.05 12.13 -22.53
C ASP A 132 -15.13 10.94 -23.51
N PHE A 133 -14.11 10.71 -24.34
CA PHE A 133 -14.06 9.56 -25.25
C PHE A 133 -13.79 8.25 -24.51
N TYR A 134 -13.01 8.29 -23.43
CA TYR A 134 -12.62 7.12 -22.63
C TYR A 134 -13.32 7.05 -21.25
N LYS A 135 -14.24 7.96 -20.95
CA LYS A 135 -14.96 8.04 -19.66
C LYS A 135 -15.64 6.74 -19.23
N ASN A 136 -16.12 5.94 -20.20
CA ASN A 136 -16.79 4.67 -19.93
C ASN A 136 -15.83 3.47 -19.84
N THR A 137 -14.58 3.63 -20.27
CA THR A 137 -13.58 2.56 -20.29
C THR A 137 -12.50 2.74 -19.22
N ALA A 138 -12.17 3.96 -18.85
CA ALA A 138 -11.19 4.32 -17.83
C ALA A 138 -11.86 5.11 -16.70
N PRO A 139 -12.33 4.43 -15.63
CA PRO A 139 -12.92 5.10 -14.48
C PRO A 139 -11.95 6.04 -13.77
N PRO A 140 -12.45 7.01 -13.00
CA PRO A 140 -11.61 7.90 -12.21
C PRO A 140 -10.67 7.15 -11.26
N ILE A 141 -9.44 7.65 -11.11
CA ILE A 141 -8.48 7.19 -10.10
C ILE A 141 -8.46 8.22 -8.96
N ASN A 142 -9.12 7.92 -7.85
CA ASN A 142 -9.20 8.79 -6.67
C ASN A 142 -7.94 8.67 -5.81
N ILE A 143 -7.36 9.82 -5.43
CA ILE A 143 -6.11 9.90 -4.68
C ILE A 143 -6.17 11.00 -3.61
N LYS A 144 -5.67 10.68 -2.41
CA LYS A 144 -5.25 11.66 -1.39
C LYS A 144 -3.73 11.69 -1.33
N PHE A 145 -3.15 12.74 -1.88
CA PHE A 145 -1.72 13.01 -1.79
C PHE A 145 -1.39 13.75 -0.50
N THR A 146 -0.28 13.42 0.13
CA THR A 146 0.25 14.09 1.34
C THR A 146 1.60 14.72 1.03
N LYS A 147 1.79 15.98 1.43
CA LYS A 147 3.05 16.72 1.26
C LYS A 147 4.03 16.34 2.36
N LEU A 148 5.25 16.01 1.99
CA LEU A 148 6.31 15.83 2.98
C LEU A 148 7.00 17.16 3.27
N LEU A 149 7.23 17.41 4.56
CA LEU A 149 7.75 18.68 5.07
C LEU A 149 9.30 18.74 5.16
N LYS A 150 10.01 17.66 4.83
CA LYS A 150 11.48 17.60 4.71
C LYS A 150 11.87 16.91 3.40
N GLU A 151 12.91 17.42 2.73
CA GLU A 151 13.53 16.73 1.59
C GLU A 151 14.22 15.46 2.07
N VAL A 152 13.46 14.39 2.08
CA VAL A 152 13.96 13.04 2.19
C VAL A 152 13.82 12.44 0.78
N PRO A 153 14.79 11.68 0.25
CA PRO A 153 14.62 11.00 -1.03
C PRO A 153 13.35 10.14 -0.97
N PHE A 154 12.49 10.10 -1.99
CA PHE A 154 11.23 9.33 -1.93
C PHE A 154 11.46 7.88 -1.55
N LYS A 155 12.49 7.29 -2.17
CA LYS A 155 13.00 5.99 -1.80
C LYS A 155 13.38 5.90 -0.32
N THR A 156 14.01 6.93 0.23
CA THR A 156 14.37 7.05 1.65
C THR A 156 13.19 7.41 2.56
N ILE A 157 12.07 7.98 2.09
CA ILE A 157 10.84 8.16 2.91
C ILE A 157 10.09 6.85 2.97
N VAL A 158 9.95 6.20 1.82
CA VAL A 158 9.44 4.84 1.73
C VAL A 158 10.32 3.96 2.63
N GLU A 159 11.65 4.06 2.56
CA GLU A 159 12.57 3.31 3.43
C GLU A 159 12.62 3.81 4.89
N GLU A 160 12.44 5.09 5.22
CA GLU A 160 12.46 5.65 6.59
C GLU A 160 11.11 5.56 7.31
N GLU A 161 9.97 5.55 6.62
CA GLU A 161 8.69 5.14 7.21
C GLU A 161 8.70 3.63 7.46
N ILE A 162 9.31 2.86 6.55
CA ILE A 162 9.61 1.44 6.78
C ILE A 162 10.65 1.27 7.91
N ALA A 163 11.62 2.18 8.09
CA ALA A 163 12.70 2.07 9.09
C ALA A 163 12.46 2.81 10.43
N LYS A 164 11.48 3.72 10.58
CA LYS A 164 11.16 4.36 11.88
C LYS A 164 10.33 3.46 12.80
N GLN A 165 9.71 2.41 12.29
CA GLN A 165 9.25 1.30 13.13
C GLN A 165 10.43 0.46 13.67
N ASP A 166 11.62 0.63 13.10
CA ASP A 166 12.82 -0.15 13.40
C ASP A 166 14.01 0.77 13.72
N SER A 167 14.03 1.41 14.89
CA SER A 167 15.25 2.11 15.35
C SER A 167 15.82 1.51 16.63
N VAL A 168 16.87 0.68 16.48
CA VAL A 168 18.21 0.93 17.05
C VAL A 168 19.27 0.41 16.08
N ASN A 169 20.28 1.26 15.80
CA ASN A 169 21.32 1.10 14.81
C ASN A 169 22.55 0.35 15.35
N LEU A 170 22.92 -0.76 14.69
CA LEU A 170 24.29 -1.13 14.29
C LEU A 170 24.11 -2.14 13.14
N LYS A 171 24.33 -1.70 11.89
CA LYS A 171 24.11 -2.50 10.67
C LYS A 171 24.65 -3.94 10.77
N PRO A 172 23.79 -4.96 10.70
CA PRO A 172 24.14 -6.26 10.15
C PRO A 172 23.88 -6.22 8.64
N ILE A 173 24.74 -6.83 7.83
CA ILE A 173 24.43 -7.13 6.43
C ILE A 173 23.15 -7.97 6.45
N GLU A 174 22.03 -7.38 6.03
CA GLU A 174 20.76 -8.10 6.01
C GLU A 174 20.92 -9.29 5.07
N SER A 175 20.68 -10.50 5.60
CA SER A 175 20.88 -11.71 4.82
C SER A 175 19.90 -11.71 3.63
N PRO A 176 20.26 -12.36 2.51
CA PRO A 176 19.35 -12.50 1.37
C PRO A 176 17.95 -13.03 1.74
N VAL A 177 17.87 -13.82 2.82
CA VAL A 177 16.62 -14.38 3.36
C VAL A 177 15.76 -13.31 4.03
N ALA A 178 16.37 -12.42 4.82
CA ALA A 178 15.65 -11.31 5.47
C ALA A 178 15.11 -10.30 4.45
N LYS A 179 15.91 -9.97 3.43
CA LYS A 179 15.45 -9.15 2.31
C LYS A 179 14.25 -9.76 1.58
N LEU A 180 14.32 -11.06 1.29
CA LEU A 180 13.25 -11.79 0.62
C LEU A 180 11.96 -11.80 1.44
N GLN A 181 12.07 -12.08 2.74
CA GLN A 181 10.93 -12.10 3.65
C GLN A 181 10.27 -10.71 3.75
N ARG A 182 11.07 -9.64 3.75
CA ARG A 182 10.56 -8.25 3.72
C ARG A 182 9.78 -7.95 2.45
N GLU A 183 10.33 -8.28 1.27
CA GLU A 183 9.66 -8.06 -0.02
C GLU A 183 8.35 -8.86 -0.13
N ALA A 184 8.34 -10.11 0.32
CA ALA A 184 7.17 -10.97 0.32
C ALA A 184 6.07 -10.45 1.27
N THR A 185 6.45 -9.94 2.44
CA THR A 185 5.50 -9.36 3.43
C THR A 185 4.89 -8.05 2.95
N LEU A 186 5.67 -7.21 2.24
CA LEU A 186 5.12 -6.01 1.59
C LEU A 186 4.06 -6.37 0.55
N GLN A 187 4.31 -7.39 -0.29
CA GLN A 187 3.33 -7.85 -1.26
C GLN A 187 2.09 -8.47 -0.64
N LEU A 188 2.26 -9.20 0.46
CA LEU A 188 1.16 -9.74 1.25
C LEU A 188 0.20 -8.64 1.71
N ASN A 189 0.73 -7.53 2.24
CA ASN A 189 -0.04 -6.42 2.80
C ASN A 189 -0.72 -5.53 1.75
N MET A 190 -0.32 -5.62 0.48
CA MET A 190 -0.97 -4.91 -0.63
C MET A 190 -2.28 -5.57 -1.09
N ARG A 191 -2.52 -6.82 -0.71
CA ARG A 191 -3.72 -7.60 -1.07
C ARG A 191 -4.68 -7.69 0.12
N THR A 192 -5.97 -7.77 -0.17
CA THR A 192 -6.99 -7.93 0.88
C THR A 192 -6.86 -9.32 1.49
N LYS A 193 -6.73 -9.40 2.82
CA LYS A 193 -6.78 -10.68 3.54
C LYS A 193 -8.24 -11.13 3.65
N ASP A 194 -8.57 -12.22 2.98
CA ASP A 194 -9.89 -12.85 3.04
C ASP A 194 -9.86 -13.99 4.06
N LEU A 195 -10.48 -13.79 5.22
CA LEU A 195 -10.52 -14.79 6.28
C LEU A 195 -11.56 -15.85 5.94
N VAL A 196 -11.12 -16.97 5.36
CA VAL A 196 -11.96 -18.06 4.86
C VAL A 196 -12.59 -18.85 6.01
N LYS A 197 -11.82 -19.12 7.06
CA LYS A 197 -12.25 -19.93 8.21
C LYS A 197 -11.51 -19.57 9.48
N GLU A 198 -12.20 -19.71 10.60
CA GLU A 198 -11.60 -19.78 11.93
C GLU A 198 -11.78 -21.21 12.45
N LEU A 199 -10.71 -21.81 12.98
CA LEU A 199 -10.67 -23.22 13.39
C LEU A 199 -10.19 -23.35 14.82
N ASP A 200 -10.93 -24.12 15.62
CA ASP A 200 -10.52 -24.43 16.98
C ASP A 200 -9.48 -25.55 16.98
N VAL A 201 -8.40 -25.38 17.73
CA VAL A 201 -7.33 -26.35 17.89
C VAL A 201 -6.98 -26.49 19.36
N THR A 202 -6.45 -27.65 19.74
CA THR A 202 -6.23 -28.02 21.15
C THR A 202 -4.76 -28.12 21.52
N GLU A 203 -3.88 -28.25 20.53
CA GLU A 203 -2.45 -28.45 20.72
C GLU A 203 -1.67 -27.15 20.47
N ASP A 204 -0.50 -27.04 21.11
CA ASP A 204 0.43 -25.91 20.95
C ASP A 204 1.08 -25.86 19.56
N SER A 205 0.95 -26.92 18.76
CA SER A 205 1.44 -26.94 17.39
C SER A 205 0.56 -27.79 16.51
N VAL A 206 0.35 -27.33 15.29
CA VAL A 206 -0.42 -28.05 14.28
C VAL A 206 0.41 -28.30 13.04
N ARG A 207 0.15 -29.43 12.39
CA ARG A 207 0.73 -29.76 11.08
C ARG A 207 -0.18 -29.22 9.99
N ILE A 208 0.45 -28.59 9.01
CA ILE A 208 -0.21 -28.03 7.84
C ILE A 208 0.30 -28.77 6.61
N ASP A 209 -0.62 -29.20 5.76
CA ASP A 209 -0.34 -29.67 4.40
C ASP A 209 -1.11 -28.83 3.39
N LEU A 210 -0.45 -28.44 2.31
CA LEU A 210 -1.12 -27.85 1.14
C LEU A 210 -0.93 -28.71 -0.08
N TYR A 211 -2.03 -28.99 -0.76
CA TYR A 211 -2.10 -29.64 -2.06
C TYR A 211 -2.68 -28.67 -3.08
N ASP A 212 -2.41 -28.94 -4.35
CA ASP A 212 -3.20 -28.37 -5.44
C ASP A 212 -4.64 -28.87 -5.34
N ASN A 213 -5.62 -27.99 -5.56
CA ASN A 213 -7.04 -28.32 -5.48
C ASN A 213 -7.68 -28.50 -6.87
N GLY A 214 -7.20 -29.50 -7.61
CA GLY A 214 -7.78 -29.88 -8.89
C GLY A 214 -6.78 -30.61 -9.78
N ASP A 215 -6.51 -30.01 -10.92
CA ASP A 215 -5.50 -30.47 -11.88
C ASP A 215 -4.19 -29.76 -11.60
N PHE A 216 -3.09 -30.50 -11.70
CA PHE A 216 -1.76 -29.91 -11.60
C PHE A 216 -1.53 -28.93 -12.75
N ASP A 217 -1.66 -27.64 -12.46
CA ASP A 217 -1.67 -26.57 -13.45
C ASP A 217 -0.60 -25.50 -13.17
N HIS A 218 0.43 -25.89 -12.42
CA HIS A 218 1.59 -25.07 -12.05
C HIS A 218 1.26 -23.87 -11.14
N ASP A 219 0.22 -24.01 -10.34
CA ASP A 219 -0.05 -23.12 -9.23
C ASP A 219 1.14 -23.01 -8.28
N SER A 220 1.56 -21.78 -7.96
CA SER A 220 2.66 -21.50 -7.03
C SER A 220 2.24 -20.52 -5.95
N VAL A 221 2.61 -20.85 -4.70
CA VAL A 221 2.23 -20.12 -3.50
C VAL A 221 3.40 -19.84 -2.59
N SER A 222 3.27 -18.75 -1.85
CA SER A 222 4.03 -18.49 -0.62
C SER A 222 3.08 -18.53 0.56
N ILE A 223 3.53 -19.08 1.68
CA ILE A 223 2.72 -19.22 2.89
C ILE A 223 3.30 -18.35 4.00
N PHE A 224 2.42 -17.56 4.61
CA PHE A 224 2.76 -16.71 5.72
C PHE A 224 2.01 -17.16 6.98
N TYR A 225 2.70 -17.11 8.11
CA TYR A 225 2.09 -17.30 9.41
C TYR A 225 2.44 -16.11 10.28
N ASN A 226 1.43 -15.39 10.78
CA ASN A 226 1.61 -14.15 11.54
C ASN A 226 2.54 -13.14 10.84
N ASN A 227 2.29 -12.94 9.54
CA ASN A 227 3.07 -12.06 8.67
C ASN A 227 4.54 -12.50 8.45
N ALA A 228 4.98 -13.65 8.97
CA ALA A 228 6.28 -14.23 8.69
C ALA A 228 6.19 -15.25 7.55
N LEU A 229 7.12 -15.21 6.60
CA LEU A 229 7.20 -16.16 5.49
C LEU A 229 7.64 -17.53 6.01
N VAL A 230 6.78 -18.53 5.84
CA VAL A 230 7.03 -19.93 6.24
C VAL A 230 7.52 -20.75 5.06
N GLU A 231 6.83 -20.60 3.92
CA GLU A 231 7.18 -21.28 2.68
C GLU A 231 7.22 -20.27 1.54
N TYR A 232 8.23 -20.36 0.69
CA TYR A 232 8.46 -19.39 -0.38
C TYR A 232 8.38 -20.06 -1.76
N LYS A 233 7.52 -19.51 -2.63
CA LYS A 233 7.38 -19.89 -4.05
C LYS A 233 7.39 -21.39 -4.29
N LYS A 234 6.57 -22.10 -3.53
CA LYS A 234 6.38 -23.53 -3.69
C LYS A 234 5.30 -23.78 -4.72
N GLU A 235 5.58 -24.69 -5.65
CA GLU A 235 4.58 -25.18 -6.58
C GLU A 235 3.67 -26.18 -5.85
N LEU A 236 2.37 -26.07 -6.08
CA LEU A 236 1.37 -26.98 -5.56
C LEU A 236 1.36 -28.26 -6.41
N ASP A 237 1.13 -29.39 -5.75
CA ASP A 237 1.04 -30.70 -6.39
C ASP A 237 -0.18 -31.44 -5.83
N THR A 238 -0.85 -32.22 -6.67
CA THR A 238 -2.08 -32.96 -6.33
C THR A 238 -1.82 -34.18 -5.44
N ARG A 239 -0.59 -34.68 -5.41
CA ARG A 239 -0.18 -35.91 -4.71
C ARG A 239 0.85 -35.66 -3.62
N LYS A 240 1.69 -34.64 -3.77
CA LYS A 240 2.76 -34.33 -2.82
C LYS A 240 2.49 -32.99 -2.12
N PRO A 241 2.24 -33.00 -0.80
CA PRO A 241 1.97 -31.75 -0.10
C PRO A 241 3.23 -30.92 0.11
N ILE A 242 3.03 -29.61 0.23
CA ILE A 242 3.91 -28.74 1.00
C ILE A 242 3.55 -28.94 2.48
N THR A 243 4.46 -29.51 3.27
CA THR A 243 4.23 -29.81 4.68
C THR A 243 5.12 -28.95 5.58
N PHE A 244 4.50 -28.28 6.56
CA PHE A 244 5.20 -27.58 7.63
C PHE A 244 4.40 -27.61 8.94
N LYS A 245 5.00 -27.12 10.03
CA LYS A 245 4.33 -27.00 11.34
C LYS A 245 4.38 -25.57 11.81
N VAL A 246 3.32 -25.15 12.50
CA VAL A 246 3.26 -23.84 13.16
C VAL A 246 2.96 -24.02 14.64
N HIS A 247 3.47 -23.10 15.46
CA HIS A 247 3.11 -22.99 16.87
C HIS A 247 1.82 -22.18 16.99
N VAL A 248 0.90 -22.59 17.84
CA VAL A 248 -0.37 -21.89 18.07
C VAL A 248 -0.31 -21.13 19.38
N ASP A 249 -0.33 -19.80 19.28
CA ASP A 249 -0.39 -18.86 20.40
C ASP A 249 -1.77 -18.93 21.09
N ASP A 250 -1.83 -18.58 22.37
CA ASP A 250 -3.09 -18.49 23.11
C ASP A 250 -3.96 -17.33 22.60
N ILE A 251 -3.35 -16.30 22.00
CA ILE A 251 -4.03 -15.15 21.42
C ILE A 251 -4.38 -15.44 19.96
N ALA A 252 -5.67 -15.70 19.69
CA ALA A 252 -6.15 -16.09 18.35
C ALA A 252 -5.82 -15.10 17.21
N THR A 253 -5.70 -13.80 17.48
CA THR A 253 -5.30 -12.81 16.44
C THR A 253 -3.86 -12.97 15.99
N ASN A 254 -3.06 -13.76 16.72
CA ASN A 254 -1.68 -14.08 16.43
C ASN A 254 -1.55 -15.50 15.86
N ASN A 255 -2.55 -16.00 15.13
CA ASN A 255 -2.52 -17.34 14.56
C ASN A 255 -3.10 -17.37 13.14
N ASP A 256 -2.80 -16.34 12.34
CA ASP A 256 -3.29 -16.23 10.96
C ASP A 256 -2.32 -16.90 10.00
N LEU A 257 -2.78 -17.95 9.35
CA LEU A 257 -2.11 -18.59 8.23
C LEU A 257 -2.67 -18.02 6.93
N VAL A 258 -1.80 -17.46 6.08
CA VAL A 258 -2.20 -16.75 4.86
C VAL A 258 -1.52 -17.38 3.65
N MET A 259 -2.33 -17.81 2.70
CA MET A 259 -1.90 -18.27 1.38
C MET A 259 -1.80 -17.09 0.43
N PHE A 260 -0.62 -16.91 -0.16
CA PHE A 260 -0.34 -15.88 -1.15
C PHE A 260 -0.07 -16.53 -2.52
N ALA A 261 -0.85 -16.14 -3.51
CA ALA A 261 -0.66 -16.56 -4.90
C ALA A 261 0.56 -15.87 -5.53
N GLU A 262 1.61 -16.64 -5.84
CA GLU A 262 2.79 -16.17 -6.59
C GLU A 262 2.52 -16.14 -8.10
N ASN A 263 1.65 -17.03 -8.57
CA ASN A 263 1.03 -17.01 -9.89
C ASN A 263 -0.46 -17.41 -9.78
N LEU A 264 -1.14 -17.63 -10.90
CA LEU A 264 -2.54 -18.10 -10.92
C LEU A 264 -2.71 -19.49 -11.56
N GLY A 265 -1.60 -20.22 -11.72
CA GLY A 265 -1.60 -21.44 -12.51
C GLY A 265 -1.91 -21.19 -13.99
N LEU A 266 -2.19 -22.27 -14.72
CA LEU A 266 -2.71 -22.21 -16.09
C LEU A 266 -4.21 -21.91 -16.09
N ILE A 267 -4.94 -22.31 -15.04
CA ILE A 267 -6.39 -22.16 -14.89
C ILE A 267 -6.68 -21.32 -13.63
N PRO A 268 -6.86 -20.00 -13.77
CA PRO A 268 -7.11 -19.12 -12.62
C PRO A 268 -8.48 -19.39 -11.95
N PRO A 269 -8.62 -19.12 -10.63
CA PRO A 269 -7.62 -18.58 -9.71
C PRO A 269 -6.69 -19.65 -9.13
N ASN A 270 -5.59 -19.22 -8.49
CA ASN A 270 -4.71 -20.13 -7.75
C ASN A 270 -5.48 -20.81 -6.61
N SER A 271 -5.45 -22.13 -6.57
CA SER A 271 -6.32 -22.91 -5.69
C SER A 271 -5.55 -23.99 -4.93
N ALA A 272 -5.84 -24.12 -3.65
CA ALA A 272 -5.19 -25.11 -2.79
C ALA A 272 -6.18 -25.76 -1.84
N LEU A 273 -5.92 -27.03 -1.52
CA LEU A 273 -6.53 -27.73 -0.42
C LEU A 273 -5.56 -27.69 0.75
N MET A 274 -5.95 -26.95 1.80
CA MET A 274 -5.20 -26.89 3.04
C MET A 274 -5.78 -27.86 4.05
N ILE A 275 -4.91 -28.75 4.56
CA ILE A 275 -5.24 -29.70 5.61
C ILE A 275 -4.51 -29.29 6.89
N ILE A 276 -5.27 -28.99 7.95
CA ILE A 276 -4.74 -28.67 9.28
C ILE A 276 -5.01 -29.84 10.21
N THR A 277 -3.96 -30.39 10.80
CA THR A 277 -4.06 -31.56 11.70
C THR A 277 -3.43 -31.25 13.05
N ASP A 278 -4.23 -31.40 14.11
CA ASP A 278 -3.76 -31.49 15.50
C ASP A 278 -3.99 -32.93 16.02
N LYS A 279 -3.87 -33.17 17.33
CA LYS A 279 -4.07 -34.50 17.91
C LYS A 279 -5.51 -35.02 17.81
N ASN A 280 -6.49 -34.12 17.86
CA ASN A 280 -7.92 -34.42 18.00
C ASN A 280 -8.74 -34.03 16.75
N HIS A 281 -8.20 -33.21 15.87
CA HIS A 281 -8.87 -32.57 14.76
C HIS A 281 -8.08 -32.71 13.45
N ARG A 282 -8.82 -32.87 12.37
CA ARG A 282 -8.32 -32.75 10.99
C ARG A 282 -9.31 -31.93 10.19
N TYR A 283 -8.89 -30.72 9.81
CA TYR A 283 -9.70 -29.79 9.03
C TYR A 283 -9.23 -29.77 7.59
N GLU A 284 -10.19 -29.72 6.67
CA GLU A 284 -9.97 -29.50 5.25
C GLU A 284 -10.57 -28.15 4.87
N VAL A 285 -9.77 -27.31 4.22
CA VAL A 285 -10.16 -25.97 3.80
C VAL A 285 -9.70 -25.74 2.36
N ASN A 286 -10.66 -25.56 1.47
CA ASN A 286 -10.38 -25.08 0.12
C ASN A 286 -10.07 -23.59 0.18
N LEU A 287 -8.92 -23.21 -0.37
CA LEU A 287 -8.45 -21.84 -0.44
C LEU A 287 -8.32 -21.43 -1.89
N THR A 288 -8.68 -20.19 -2.19
CA THR A 288 -8.43 -19.58 -3.49
C THR A 288 -7.77 -18.23 -3.27
N SER A 289 -6.74 -17.93 -4.06
CA SER A 289 -6.03 -16.66 -3.98
C SER A 289 -5.77 -16.10 -5.37
N ASN A 290 -5.61 -14.79 -5.43
CA ASN A 290 -5.30 -14.10 -6.67
C ASN A 290 -4.45 -12.86 -6.38
N TYR A 291 -4.21 -12.03 -7.40
CA TYR A 291 -3.41 -10.81 -7.24
C TYR A 291 -4.09 -9.69 -6.44
N GLN A 292 -5.28 -9.93 -5.90
CA GLN A 292 -6.09 -8.97 -5.15
C GLN A 292 -6.39 -9.42 -3.73
N LYS A 293 -6.59 -10.73 -3.55
CA LYS A 293 -6.97 -11.35 -2.29
C LYS A 293 -6.04 -12.49 -1.94
N ASN A 294 -5.69 -12.54 -0.67
CA ASN A 294 -5.02 -13.68 -0.05
C ASN A 294 -6.03 -14.45 0.78
N ALA A 295 -6.07 -15.77 0.65
CA ALA A 295 -6.89 -16.60 1.52
C ALA A 295 -6.20 -16.78 2.87
N ALA A 296 -6.96 -16.65 3.95
CA ALA A 296 -6.46 -16.81 5.30
C ALA A 296 -7.31 -17.78 6.13
N VAL A 297 -6.65 -18.51 7.01
CA VAL A 297 -7.25 -19.38 8.03
C VAL A 297 -6.70 -18.95 9.39
N ARG A 298 -7.57 -18.71 10.36
CA ARG A 298 -7.19 -18.37 11.73
C ARG A 298 -7.32 -19.58 12.64
N LEU A 299 -6.30 -19.84 13.46
CA LEU A 299 -6.34 -20.89 14.47
C LEU A 299 -6.69 -20.30 15.84
N LYS A 300 -7.66 -20.91 16.52
CA LYS A 300 -8.11 -20.54 17.86
C LYS A 300 -7.75 -21.65 18.83
N LYS A 301 -6.85 -21.35 19.77
CA LYS A 301 -6.51 -22.31 20.80
C LYS A 301 -7.65 -22.43 21.79
N THR A 302 -8.13 -23.64 22.01
CA THR A 302 -9.19 -23.98 22.95
C THR A 302 -8.68 -24.99 23.96
N ALA A 303 -9.17 -24.90 25.19
CA ALA A 303 -8.82 -25.90 26.19
C ALA A 303 -9.23 -27.29 25.69
N PRO A 304 -8.39 -28.33 25.86
CA PRO A 304 -8.76 -29.68 25.46
C PRO A 304 -10.08 -30.07 26.15
N PRO A 305 -11.00 -30.76 25.46
CA PRO A 305 -12.25 -31.16 26.06
C PRO A 305 -11.95 -31.96 27.33
N GLN A 306 -12.48 -31.49 28.47
CA GLN A 306 -12.36 -32.22 29.73
C GLN A 306 -12.97 -33.61 29.51
N LYS A 307 -12.15 -34.65 29.61
CA LYS A 307 -12.65 -36.04 29.62
C LYS A 307 -13.61 -36.16 30.80
N LYS A 308 -14.90 -36.35 30.50
CA LYS A 308 -15.89 -36.82 31.48
C LYS A 308 -15.60 -38.26 31.86
#